data_AF-A0A524F6Z1-F1
#
_entry.id   AF-A0A524F6Z1-F1
#
_cell.length_a   1.000
_cell.length_b   1.000
_cell.length_c   1.000
_cell.angle_alpha   90.00
_cell.angle_beta   90.00
_cell.angle_gamma   90.00
#
_symmetry.space_group_name_H-M   'P 1'
#
loop_
_entity.id
_entity.type
_entity.pdbx_description
1 polymer ?
#
loop_
_entity_poly.entity_id
_entity_poly.type
_entity_poly.pdbx_seq_one_letter_code
_entity_poly.pdbx_strand_id
1 'polypeptide(L)'
;MNILHKLSQISTSKTIQPSFQLAHVLLGLMIFDQESEGIGRYRLETELTLSEGKVRSLLKYLKAIELVEVKKKIHLLSKKGTESLREVYKIFSPPKEPQFDYSKIVIGEFVRYSIIYNAIDKLKTGMDQRDEAIKIGGSGATCLIMKGGQFQFPPSPMSQGTIVTVDIDVKKLDYSFSEGDVLVLGTGKNQYLSNLATIAAALSLTDAS
;
A
#
# COMPACT_ATOMS: atom_id res chain seq x y z
N MET A 1 18.61 7.45 6.97
CA MET A 1 18.08 6.91 5.69
C MET A 1 16.72 6.31 5.97
N ASN A 2 15.65 6.79 5.32
CA ASN A 2 14.27 6.32 5.53
C ASN A 2 14.16 4.83 5.18
N ILE A 3 13.39 4.04 5.94
CA ILE A 3 13.18 2.61 5.69
C ILE A 3 12.65 2.35 4.28
N LEU A 4 11.77 3.21 3.76
CA LEU A 4 11.24 3.08 2.41
C LEU A 4 12.33 3.22 1.35
N HIS A 5 13.25 4.17 1.52
CA HIS A 5 14.41 4.34 0.63
C HIS A 5 15.35 3.12 0.68
N LYS A 6 15.51 2.49 1.84
CA LYS A 6 16.29 1.24 1.94
C LYS A 6 15.60 0.10 1.19
N LEU A 7 14.29 -0.03 1.34
CA LEU A 7 13.51 -1.08 0.69
C LEU A 7 13.43 -0.88 -0.84
N SER A 8 13.45 0.37 -1.32
CA SER A 8 13.41 0.68 -2.76
C SER A 8 14.68 0.26 -3.50
N GLN A 9 15.84 0.14 -2.84
CA GLN A 9 17.10 -0.29 -3.48
C GLN A 9 17.06 -1.69 -4.10
N ILE A 10 16.03 -2.49 -3.79
CA ILE A 10 15.84 -3.78 -4.47
C ILE A 10 15.46 -3.62 -5.94
N SER A 11 14.80 -2.51 -6.30
CA SER A 11 14.33 -2.28 -7.67
C SER A 11 15.44 -1.80 -8.62
N THR A 12 16.68 -1.65 -8.13
CA THR A 12 17.79 -1.02 -8.87
C THR A 12 18.99 -1.95 -9.14
N SER A 13 18.83 -3.29 -9.05
CA SER A 13 19.93 -4.22 -9.38
C SER A 13 20.37 -4.10 -10.84
N LYS A 14 21.67 -3.83 -11.07
CA LYS A 14 22.28 -3.47 -12.36
C LYS A 14 22.31 -4.58 -13.43
N THR A 15 22.03 -5.84 -13.08
CA THR A 15 22.21 -6.98 -14.00
C THR A 15 20.92 -7.60 -14.53
N ILE A 16 19.77 -7.40 -13.87
CA ILE A 16 18.47 -7.92 -14.28
C ILE A 16 17.40 -6.94 -13.77
N GLN A 17 16.50 -6.49 -14.65
CA GLN A 17 15.30 -5.72 -14.26
C GLN A 17 14.56 -6.48 -13.14
N PRO A 18 14.45 -5.92 -11.93
CA PRO A 18 13.85 -6.63 -10.82
C PRO A 18 12.38 -6.91 -11.10
N SER A 19 12.00 -8.17 -10.93
CA SER A 19 10.69 -8.70 -11.32
C SER A 19 9.50 -8.23 -10.46
N PHE A 20 9.74 -7.34 -9.50
CA PHE A 20 8.77 -6.79 -8.56
C PHE A 20 9.24 -5.43 -7.98
N GLN A 21 8.29 -4.55 -7.69
CA GLN A 21 8.50 -3.16 -7.20
C GLN A 21 8.38 -3.06 -5.66
N LEU A 22 8.69 -1.89 -5.08
CA LEU A 22 8.59 -1.64 -3.63
C LEU A 22 7.22 -2.04 -3.05
N ALA A 23 6.13 -1.79 -3.77
CA ALA A 23 4.79 -2.18 -3.34
C ALA A 23 4.65 -3.69 -3.08
N HIS A 24 5.32 -4.53 -3.88
CA HIS A 24 5.32 -5.99 -3.70
C HIS A 24 6.10 -6.40 -2.45
N VAL A 25 7.21 -5.70 -2.17
CA VAL A 25 8.03 -5.96 -0.98
C VAL A 25 7.22 -5.64 0.27
N LEU A 26 6.55 -4.49 0.29
CA LEU A 26 5.72 -4.07 1.41
C LEU A 26 4.52 -4.99 1.61
N LEU A 27 3.84 -5.38 0.52
CA LEU A 27 2.75 -6.35 0.62
C LEU A 27 3.23 -7.67 1.22
N GLY A 28 4.41 -8.17 0.80
CA GLY A 28 5.01 -9.36 1.37
C GLY A 28 5.30 -9.22 2.88
N LEU A 29 5.87 -8.08 3.30
CA LEU A 29 6.11 -7.80 4.72
C LEU A 29 4.82 -7.71 5.54
N MET A 30 3.78 -7.07 5.00
CA MET A 30 2.45 -6.99 5.61
C MET A 30 1.79 -8.37 5.74
N ILE A 31 1.97 -9.26 4.76
CA ILE A 31 1.49 -10.66 4.86
C ILE A 31 2.23 -11.41 5.98
N PHE A 32 3.56 -11.27 6.08
CA PHE A 32 4.30 -11.89 7.19
C PHE A 32 3.90 -11.35 8.56
N ASP A 33 3.49 -10.08 8.64
CA ASP A 33 3.01 -9.45 9.87
C ASP A 33 1.64 -10.00 10.31
N GLN A 34 0.75 -10.28 9.35
CA GLN A 34 -0.55 -10.90 9.59
C GLN A 34 -0.44 -12.38 9.97
N GLU A 35 0.56 -13.08 9.43
CA GLU A 35 0.79 -14.51 9.64
C GLU A 35 1.84 -14.74 10.74
N SER A 36 1.46 -14.52 12.00
CA SER A 36 2.39 -14.61 13.14
C SER A 36 3.05 -15.99 13.33
N GLU A 37 2.41 -17.07 12.90
CA GLU A 37 2.97 -18.44 12.88
C GLU A 37 3.94 -18.66 11.70
N GLY A 38 4.01 -17.69 10.79
CA GLY A 38 4.77 -17.66 9.57
C GLY A 38 4.07 -18.32 8.38
N ILE A 39 4.56 -18.02 7.18
CA ILE A 39 3.97 -18.46 5.91
C ILE A 39 4.93 -19.37 5.13
N GLY A 40 4.38 -20.44 4.55
CA GLY A 40 5.12 -21.30 3.62
C GLY A 40 5.29 -20.65 2.25
N ARG A 41 6.36 -20.99 1.54
CA ARG A 41 6.68 -20.41 0.22
C ARG A 41 5.55 -20.54 -0.81
N TYR A 42 4.91 -21.70 -0.89
CA TYR A 42 3.82 -21.94 -1.85
C TYR A 42 2.60 -21.06 -1.55
N ARG A 43 2.22 -20.92 -0.27
CA ARG A 43 1.14 -20.00 0.13
C ARG A 43 1.52 -18.56 -0.21
N LEU A 44 2.76 -18.15 0.02
CA LEU A 44 3.24 -16.82 -0.34
C LEU A 44 3.19 -16.55 -1.86
N GLU A 45 3.45 -17.55 -2.71
CA GLU A 45 3.26 -17.47 -4.17
C GLU A 45 1.80 -17.22 -4.54
N THR A 46 0.86 -17.90 -3.87
CA THR A 46 -0.58 -17.70 -4.06
C THR A 46 -1.02 -16.31 -3.62
N GLU A 47 -0.70 -15.91 -2.39
CA GLU A 47 -1.10 -14.61 -1.81
C GLU A 47 -0.55 -13.42 -2.61
N LEU A 48 0.70 -13.52 -3.07
CA LEU A 48 1.32 -12.50 -3.91
C LEU A 48 1.03 -12.68 -5.40
N THR A 49 0.34 -13.73 -5.84
CA THR A 49 0.15 -14.03 -7.28
C THR A 49 1.46 -13.90 -8.09
N LEU A 50 2.58 -14.30 -7.49
CA LEU A 50 3.93 -14.21 -8.06
C LEU A 50 4.43 -15.61 -8.42
N SER A 51 5.21 -15.73 -9.49
CA SER A 51 5.84 -17.01 -9.81
C SER A 51 6.89 -17.40 -8.76
N GLU A 52 7.17 -18.71 -8.64
CA GLU A 52 8.16 -19.25 -7.70
C GLU A 52 9.51 -18.52 -7.77
N GLY A 53 10.00 -18.23 -8.99
CA GLY A 53 11.25 -17.52 -9.19
C GLY A 53 11.25 -16.11 -8.59
N LYS A 54 10.11 -15.39 -8.67
CA LYS A 54 9.95 -14.05 -8.08
C LYS A 54 9.89 -14.13 -6.55
N VAL A 55 9.11 -15.04 -6.00
CA VAL A 55 9.02 -15.23 -4.54
C VAL A 55 10.36 -15.66 -3.95
N ARG A 56 11.08 -16.58 -4.60
CA ARG A 56 12.43 -16.98 -4.18
C ARG A 56 13.39 -15.79 -4.16
N SER A 57 13.30 -14.91 -5.16
CA SER A 57 14.13 -13.71 -5.24
C SER A 57 13.77 -12.70 -4.14
N LEU A 58 12.48 -12.47 -3.89
CA LEU A 58 11.98 -11.64 -2.79
C LEU A 58 12.47 -12.14 -1.42
N LEU A 59 12.27 -13.43 -1.14
CA LEU A 59 12.71 -14.05 0.11
C LEU A 59 14.22 -13.99 0.29
N LYS A 60 14.99 -14.22 -0.78
CA LYS A 60 16.47 -14.10 -0.75
C LYS A 60 16.89 -12.68 -0.38
N TYR A 61 16.27 -11.67 -0.98
CA TYR A 61 16.54 -10.28 -0.66
C TYR A 61 16.17 -9.93 0.79
N LEU A 62 14.93 -10.22 1.20
CA LEU A 62 14.44 -9.90 2.54
C LEU A 62 15.28 -10.56 3.64
N LYS A 63 15.76 -11.79 3.39
CA LYS A 63 16.71 -12.47 4.27
C LYS A 63 18.08 -11.78 4.28
N ALA A 64 18.60 -11.37 3.13
CA ALA A 64 19.90 -10.69 3.03
C ALA A 64 19.92 -9.34 3.77
N ILE A 65 18.80 -8.62 3.81
CA ILE A 65 18.66 -7.37 4.59
C ILE A 65 18.15 -7.61 6.03
N GLU A 66 18.00 -8.88 6.41
CA GLU A 66 17.63 -9.38 7.74
C GLU A 66 16.22 -8.97 8.20
N LEU A 67 15.28 -8.75 7.28
CA LEU A 67 13.88 -8.46 7.62
C LEU A 67 13.03 -9.72 7.76
N VAL A 68 13.42 -10.82 7.12
CA VAL A 68 12.73 -12.11 7.19
C VAL A 68 13.69 -13.20 7.63
N GLU A 69 13.25 -14.04 8.55
CA GLU A 69 13.95 -15.26 8.98
C GLU A 69 13.19 -16.52 8.56
N VAL A 70 13.86 -17.67 8.63
CA VAL A 70 13.29 -18.96 8.24
C VAL A 70 13.42 -19.94 9.40
N LYS A 71 12.30 -20.49 9.85
CA LYS A 71 12.24 -21.56 10.87
C LYS A 71 11.46 -22.73 10.32
N LYS A 72 12.05 -23.93 10.32
CA LYS A 72 11.38 -25.17 9.89
C LYS A 72 10.64 -25.06 8.53
N LYS A 73 11.27 -24.40 7.55
CA LYS A 73 10.71 -24.12 6.19
C LYS A 73 9.54 -23.13 6.14
N ILE A 74 9.28 -22.41 7.21
CA ILE A 74 8.30 -21.32 7.30
C ILE A 74 9.05 -19.99 7.37
N HIS A 75 8.53 -18.96 6.70
CA HIS A 75 9.08 -17.61 6.63
C HIS A 75 8.30 -16.66 7.53
N LEU A 76 9.01 -15.84 8.31
CA LEU A 76 8.44 -14.91 9.28
C LEU A 76 9.26 -13.62 9.34
N LEU A 77 8.64 -12.54 9.81
CA LEU A 77 9.39 -11.32 10.13
C LEU A 77 10.42 -11.62 11.23
N SER A 78 11.64 -11.12 11.04
CA SER A 78 12.60 -11.02 12.13
C SER A 78 12.21 -9.88 13.06
N LYS A 79 12.84 -9.77 14.24
CA LYS A 79 12.68 -8.60 15.13
C LYS A 79 12.93 -7.27 14.37
N LYS A 80 13.99 -7.23 13.57
CA LYS A 80 14.33 -6.08 12.71
C LYS A 80 13.28 -5.84 11.63
N GLY A 81 12.71 -6.90 11.08
CA GLY A 81 11.57 -6.87 10.15
C GLY A 81 10.36 -6.18 10.75
N THR A 82 9.94 -6.64 11.92
CA THR A 82 8.82 -6.06 12.69
C THR A 82 9.07 -4.59 13.02
N GLU A 83 10.25 -4.24 13.52
CA GLU A 83 10.61 -2.84 13.83
C GLU A 83 10.60 -1.98 12.56
N SER A 84 11.15 -2.47 11.45
CA SER A 84 11.15 -1.77 10.17
C SER A 84 9.74 -1.53 9.63
N LEU A 85 8.86 -2.54 9.73
CA LEU A 85 7.49 -2.43 9.27
C LEU A 85 6.66 -1.48 10.14
N ARG A 86 6.94 -1.42 11.46
CA ARG A 86 6.34 -0.40 12.34
C ARG A 86 6.72 1.01 11.93
N GLU A 87 7.95 1.26 11.48
CA GLU A 87 8.33 2.56 10.94
C GLU A 87 7.58 2.90 9.64
N VAL A 88 7.29 1.90 8.80
CA VAL A 88 6.42 2.08 7.62
C VAL A 88 4.99 2.44 8.06
N TYR A 89 4.45 1.75 9.07
CA TYR A 89 3.10 2.01 9.57
C TYR A 89 2.91 3.37 10.24
N LYS A 90 3.99 4.06 10.63
CA LYS A 90 3.93 5.47 11.04
C LYS A 90 3.69 6.43 9.88
N ILE A 91 3.95 5.98 8.65
CA ILE A 91 3.79 6.77 7.42
C ILE A 91 2.42 6.50 6.80
N PHE A 92 2.05 5.23 6.67
CA PHE A 92 0.74 4.85 6.17
C PHE A 92 0.28 3.48 6.70
N SER A 93 -1.03 3.29 6.84
CA SER A 93 -1.61 2.07 7.40
C SER A 93 -1.62 0.90 6.40
N PRO A 94 -1.55 -0.37 6.84
CA PRO A 94 -1.67 -1.50 5.92
C PRO A 94 -3.08 -1.52 5.27
N PRO A 95 -3.19 -1.92 3.99
CA PRO A 95 -4.47 -1.91 3.29
C PRO A 95 -5.55 -2.74 4.00
N LYS A 96 -6.77 -2.20 4.05
CA LYS A 96 -7.96 -2.86 4.61
C LYS A 96 -9.10 -2.91 3.62
N GLU A 97 -10.02 -3.83 3.83
CA GLU A 97 -11.26 -3.88 3.07
C GLU A 97 -12.23 -2.83 3.62
N PRO A 98 -12.80 -1.96 2.78
CA PRO A 98 -13.74 -0.95 3.24
C PRO A 98 -15.04 -1.60 3.78
N GLN A 99 -15.43 -1.26 5.01
CA GLN A 99 -16.72 -1.66 5.61
C GLN A 99 -17.82 -0.60 5.43
N PHE A 100 -17.60 0.37 4.55
CA PHE A 100 -18.49 1.48 4.24
C PHE A 100 -18.90 1.47 2.76
N ASP A 101 -19.96 2.19 2.40
CA ASP A 101 -20.38 2.30 1.01
C ASP A 101 -19.41 3.18 0.21
N TYR A 102 -18.71 2.57 -0.73
CA TYR A 102 -17.74 3.22 -1.61
C TYR A 102 -18.24 3.34 -3.07
N SER A 103 -19.47 2.93 -3.37
CA SER A 103 -20.02 2.87 -4.73
C SER A 103 -20.04 4.20 -5.46
N LYS A 104 -20.12 5.31 -4.72
CA LYS A 104 -20.09 6.69 -5.24
C LYS A 104 -18.67 7.29 -5.29
N ILE A 105 -17.69 6.59 -4.74
CA ILE A 105 -16.32 7.09 -4.56
C ILE A 105 -15.39 6.47 -5.60
N VAL A 106 -15.52 5.16 -5.83
CA VAL A 106 -14.62 4.40 -6.68
C VAL A 106 -15.36 3.52 -7.67
N ILE A 107 -14.71 3.26 -8.79
CA ILE A 107 -15.15 2.29 -9.79
C ILE A 107 -14.19 1.11 -9.73
N GLY A 108 -14.70 -0.08 -9.41
CA GLY A 108 -13.90 -1.31 -9.35
C GLY A 108 -14.57 -2.43 -8.56
N GLU A 109 -14.18 -3.67 -8.86
CA GLU A 109 -14.72 -4.88 -8.25
C GLU A 109 -14.12 -5.13 -6.85
N PHE A 110 -12.79 -5.08 -6.75
CA PHE A 110 -12.09 -5.21 -5.47
C PHE A 110 -11.49 -3.87 -5.07
N VAL A 111 -11.76 -3.45 -3.84
CA VAL A 111 -11.31 -2.18 -3.28
C VAL A 111 -10.56 -2.43 -1.98
N ARG A 112 -9.43 -1.75 -1.81
CA ARG A 112 -8.71 -1.69 -0.54
C ARG A 112 -8.46 -0.23 -0.20
N TYR A 113 -8.37 0.08 1.08
CA TYR A 113 -8.09 1.43 1.53
C TYR A 113 -6.91 1.48 2.51
N SER A 114 -6.19 2.61 2.50
CA SER A 114 -5.09 2.91 3.40
C SER A 114 -5.12 4.39 3.78
N ILE A 115 -4.62 4.71 4.97
CA ILE A 115 -4.42 6.10 5.42
C ILE A 115 -2.96 6.44 5.22
N ILE A 116 -2.67 7.59 4.62
CA ILE A 116 -1.35 8.21 4.64
C ILE A 116 -1.43 9.39 5.59
N TYR A 117 -0.59 9.36 6.62
CA TYR A 117 -0.64 10.35 7.69
C TYR A 117 0.01 11.65 7.27
N ASN A 118 -0.65 12.79 7.53
CA ASN A 118 -0.15 14.13 7.28
C ASN A 118 0.41 14.33 5.84
N ALA A 119 -0.35 13.91 4.83
CA ALA A 119 0.09 13.90 3.44
C ALA A 119 -0.70 14.83 2.51
N ILE A 120 -1.59 15.67 3.07
CA ILE A 120 -2.39 16.63 2.30
C ILE A 120 -1.54 17.50 1.35
N ASP A 121 -0.38 17.98 1.79
CA ASP A 121 0.48 18.86 0.99
C ASP A 121 1.13 18.16 -0.20
N LYS A 122 1.21 16.82 -0.17
CA LYS A 122 1.76 15.99 -1.24
C LYS A 122 0.69 15.58 -2.26
N LEU A 123 -0.58 15.63 -1.87
CA LEU A 123 -1.69 15.30 -2.73
C LEU A 123 -2.15 16.52 -3.53
N LYS A 124 -1.96 16.48 -4.86
CA LYS A 124 -2.46 17.52 -5.78
C LYS A 124 -3.90 17.22 -6.21
N THR A 125 -4.06 16.52 -7.32
CA THR A 125 -5.37 16.18 -7.92
C THR A 125 -5.76 14.72 -7.74
N GLY A 126 -4.86 13.88 -7.18
CA GLY A 126 -5.03 12.42 -7.12
C GLY A 126 -4.76 11.68 -8.43
N MET A 127 -4.45 12.39 -9.53
CA MET A 127 -4.17 11.76 -10.82
C MET A 127 -2.87 10.96 -10.82
N ASP A 128 -1.82 11.48 -10.19
CA ASP A 128 -0.53 10.77 -10.09
C ASP A 128 -0.69 9.44 -9.32
N GLN A 129 -1.46 9.46 -8.22
CA GLN A 129 -1.76 8.28 -7.41
C GLN A 129 -2.54 7.22 -8.20
N ARG A 130 -3.52 7.66 -9.01
CA ARG A 130 -4.27 6.78 -9.91
C ARG A 130 -3.35 6.15 -10.95
N ASP A 131 -2.46 6.94 -11.54
CA ASP A 131 -1.55 6.46 -12.59
C ASP A 131 -0.52 5.48 -12.02
N GLU A 132 0.00 5.69 -10.80
CA GLU A 132 0.84 4.70 -10.10
C GLU A 132 0.09 3.40 -9.79
N ALA A 133 -1.18 3.49 -9.38
CA ALA A 133 -2.03 2.32 -9.18
C ALA A 133 -2.29 1.54 -10.48
N ILE A 134 -2.41 2.22 -11.62
CA ILE A 134 -2.54 1.57 -12.94
C ILE A 134 -1.21 0.94 -13.37
N LYS A 135 -0.08 1.63 -13.16
CA LYS A 135 1.27 1.15 -13.52
C LYS A 135 1.62 -0.17 -12.82
N ILE A 136 1.18 -0.38 -11.58
CA ILE A 136 1.39 -1.64 -10.84
C ILE A 136 0.42 -2.76 -11.26
N GLY A 137 -0.49 -2.50 -12.19
CA GLY A 137 -1.48 -3.48 -12.69
C GLY A 137 -2.84 -3.43 -11.99
N GLY A 138 -3.06 -2.46 -11.10
CA GLY A 138 -4.38 -2.14 -10.55
C GLY A 138 -5.31 -1.52 -11.60
N SER A 139 -6.58 -1.36 -11.22
CA SER A 139 -7.57 -0.67 -12.06
C SER A 139 -7.54 0.86 -11.87
N GLY A 140 -7.00 1.33 -10.75
CA GLY A 140 -6.86 2.75 -10.43
C GLY A 140 -6.78 3.00 -8.93
N ALA A 141 -6.77 4.28 -8.56
CA ALA A 141 -6.92 4.71 -7.18
C ALA A 141 -7.70 6.02 -7.11
N THR A 142 -8.38 6.24 -5.99
CA THR A 142 -9.00 7.51 -5.63
C THR A 142 -8.44 7.97 -4.29
N CYS A 143 -8.25 9.28 -4.14
CA CYS A 143 -7.73 9.86 -2.91
C CYS A 143 -8.73 10.86 -2.35
N LEU A 144 -8.91 10.85 -1.03
CA LEU A 144 -9.75 11.80 -0.30
C LEU A 144 -8.94 12.40 0.84
N ILE A 145 -9.15 13.68 1.12
CA ILE A 145 -8.48 14.42 2.19
C ILE A 145 -9.41 14.49 3.39
N MET A 146 -8.90 14.22 4.59
CA MET A 146 -9.61 14.54 5.83
C MET A 146 -9.43 16.03 6.12
N LYS A 147 -10.50 16.81 5.96
CA LYS A 147 -10.51 18.26 6.20
C LYS A 147 -11.81 18.71 6.87
N GLY A 148 -11.70 19.43 7.98
CA GLY A 148 -12.85 19.90 8.75
C GLY A 148 -13.71 18.75 9.30
N GLY A 149 -13.10 17.61 9.60
CA GLY A 149 -13.80 16.40 10.07
C GLY A 149 -14.60 15.64 9.02
N GLN A 150 -14.42 15.95 7.73
CA GLN A 150 -15.07 15.27 6.61
C GLN A 150 -14.05 14.86 5.55
N PHE A 151 -14.35 13.80 4.80
CA PHE A 151 -13.58 13.45 3.62
C PHE A 151 -13.97 14.32 2.44
N GLN A 152 -12.99 14.82 1.70
CA GLN A 152 -13.19 15.70 0.56
C GLN A 152 -12.36 15.21 -0.61
N PHE A 153 -12.88 15.32 -1.83
CA PHE A 153 -12.04 15.13 -3.01
C PHE A 153 -10.97 16.23 -3.08
N PRO A 154 -9.75 15.89 -3.53
CA PRO A 154 -8.71 16.88 -3.74
C PRO A 154 -9.17 17.95 -4.74
N PRO A 155 -8.65 19.19 -4.64
CA PRO A 155 -8.95 20.23 -5.59
C PRO A 155 -8.64 19.77 -7.02
N SER A 156 -9.62 19.89 -7.91
CA SER A 156 -9.44 19.59 -9.33
C SER A 156 -9.75 20.83 -10.16
N PRO A 157 -9.01 21.11 -11.25
CA PRO A 157 -9.36 22.17 -12.18
C PRO A 157 -10.82 22.08 -12.67
N MET A 158 -11.37 20.86 -12.74
CA MET A 158 -12.74 20.60 -13.17
C MET A 158 -13.80 20.97 -12.12
N SER A 159 -13.41 21.08 -10.85
CA SER A 159 -14.36 21.36 -9.74
C SER A 159 -14.76 22.83 -9.64
N GLN A 160 -14.10 23.75 -10.36
CA GLN A 160 -14.37 25.19 -10.35
C GLN A 160 -14.48 25.80 -8.93
N GLY A 161 -13.73 25.28 -7.97
CA GLY A 161 -13.77 25.72 -6.56
C GLY A 161 -14.87 25.09 -5.72
N THR A 162 -15.68 24.18 -6.28
CA THR A 162 -16.67 23.40 -5.54
C THR A 162 -15.97 22.31 -4.72
N ILE A 163 -16.13 22.37 -3.40
CA ILE A 163 -15.68 21.31 -2.50
C ILE A 163 -16.70 20.16 -2.60
N VAL A 164 -16.23 18.97 -2.97
CA VAL A 164 -17.06 17.77 -3.00
C VAL A 164 -16.70 16.93 -1.77
N THR A 165 -17.61 16.92 -0.80
CA THR A 165 -17.51 16.12 0.42
C THR A 165 -18.06 14.72 0.19
N VAL A 166 -17.48 13.74 0.87
CA VAL A 166 -17.92 12.35 0.88
C VAL A 166 -18.28 11.97 2.31
N ASP A 167 -19.51 11.49 2.50
CA ASP A 167 -19.97 10.99 3.78
C ASP A 167 -19.46 9.56 3.99
N ILE A 168 -18.35 9.43 4.70
CA ILE A 168 -17.82 8.15 5.17
C ILE A 168 -17.93 8.16 6.69
N ASP A 169 -18.68 7.19 7.23
CA ASP A 169 -18.74 6.98 8.67
C ASP A 169 -17.37 6.54 9.19
N VAL A 170 -16.65 7.47 9.83
CA VAL A 170 -15.31 7.23 10.39
C VAL A 170 -15.28 6.09 11.41
N LYS A 171 -16.42 5.72 12.00
CA LYS A 171 -16.51 4.57 12.93
C LYS A 171 -16.42 3.22 12.21
N LYS A 172 -16.64 3.19 10.89
CA LYS A 172 -16.49 2.00 10.03
C LYS A 172 -15.07 1.82 9.50
N LEU A 173 -14.15 2.68 9.90
CA LEU A 173 -12.76 2.62 9.50
C LEU A 173 -11.95 1.93 10.60
N ASP A 174 -11.04 1.05 10.21
CA ASP A 174 -10.14 0.30 11.10
C ASP A 174 -9.09 1.18 11.77
N TYR A 175 -8.95 2.43 11.31
CA TYR A 175 -7.91 3.35 11.71
C TYR A 175 -8.49 4.74 11.96
N SER A 176 -7.87 5.48 12.89
CA SER A 176 -8.21 6.87 13.17
C SER A 176 -7.66 7.80 12.09
N PHE A 177 -8.44 8.82 11.75
CA PHE A 177 -8.05 9.90 10.84
C PHE A 177 -7.92 11.20 11.61
N SER A 178 -6.95 11.99 11.20
CA SER A 178 -6.72 13.36 11.66
C SER A 178 -6.80 14.34 10.48
N GLU A 179 -6.95 15.61 10.81
CA GLU A 179 -6.88 16.69 9.82
C GLU A 179 -5.56 16.59 9.02
N GLY A 180 -5.65 16.63 7.68
CA GLY A 180 -4.49 16.55 6.79
C GLY A 180 -4.08 15.12 6.40
N ASP A 181 -4.72 14.09 6.95
CA ASP A 181 -4.55 12.72 6.50
C ASP A 181 -5.22 12.50 5.13
N VAL A 182 -4.67 11.56 4.37
CA VAL A 182 -5.20 11.18 3.05
C VAL A 182 -5.69 9.74 3.10
N LEU A 183 -6.95 9.52 2.74
CA LEU A 183 -7.52 8.22 2.46
C LEU A 183 -7.24 7.86 0.99
N VAL A 184 -6.48 6.79 0.78
CA VAL A 184 -6.28 6.19 -0.54
C VAL A 184 -7.15 4.96 -0.68
N LEU A 185 -7.91 4.88 -1.77
CA LEU A 185 -8.74 3.75 -2.16
C LEU A 185 -8.20 3.18 -3.48
N GLY A 186 -7.47 2.07 -3.43
CA GLY A 186 -6.97 1.37 -4.61
C GLY A 186 -7.95 0.31 -5.10
N THR A 187 -8.10 0.19 -6.42
CA THR A 187 -9.00 -0.78 -7.05
C THR A 187 -8.26 -1.78 -7.92
N GLY A 188 -8.80 -2.99 -8.05
CA GLY A 188 -8.20 -4.06 -8.84
C GLY A 188 -9.20 -5.14 -9.26
N LYS A 189 -8.76 -6.07 -10.12
CA LYS A 189 -9.54 -7.23 -10.58
C LYS A 189 -9.53 -8.42 -9.60
N ASN A 190 -8.73 -8.33 -8.54
CA ASN A 190 -8.67 -9.28 -7.45
C ASN A 190 -8.08 -8.59 -6.22
N GLN A 191 -8.11 -9.27 -5.07
CA GLN A 191 -7.61 -8.74 -3.80
C GLN A 191 -6.11 -8.39 -3.84
N TYR A 192 -5.30 -9.16 -4.56
CA TYR A 192 -3.86 -8.91 -4.70
C TYR A 192 -3.59 -7.58 -5.44
N LEU A 193 -4.27 -7.35 -6.56
CA LEU A 193 -4.10 -6.14 -7.37
C LEU A 193 -4.66 -4.91 -6.67
N SER A 194 -5.76 -5.01 -5.92
CA SER A 194 -6.28 -3.88 -5.14
C SER A 194 -5.37 -3.51 -3.97
N ASN A 195 -4.75 -4.50 -3.30
CA ASN A 195 -3.71 -4.25 -2.29
C ASN A 195 -2.51 -3.54 -2.90
N LEU A 196 -1.99 -4.05 -4.03
CA LEU A 196 -0.86 -3.42 -4.73
C LEU A 196 -1.17 -1.99 -5.18
N ALA A 197 -2.34 -1.78 -5.80
CA ALA A 197 -2.80 -0.47 -6.23
C ALA A 197 -2.82 0.53 -5.08
N THR A 198 -3.37 0.10 -3.94
CA THR A 198 -3.45 0.92 -2.71
C THR A 198 -2.06 1.28 -2.19
N ILE A 199 -1.15 0.30 -2.11
CA ILE A 199 0.22 0.52 -1.64
C ILE A 199 1.00 1.43 -2.61
N ALA A 200 0.88 1.23 -3.92
CA ALA A 200 1.56 2.05 -4.92
C ALA A 200 1.09 3.51 -4.86
N ALA A 201 -0.22 3.73 -4.81
CA ALA A 201 -0.79 5.05 -4.63
C ALA A 201 -0.34 5.70 -3.31
N ALA A 202 -0.36 4.96 -2.20
CA ALA A 202 0.13 5.45 -0.91
C ALA A 202 1.61 5.83 -0.96
N LEU A 203 2.47 5.00 -1.55
CA LEU A 203 3.89 5.25 -1.69
C LEU A 203 4.19 6.54 -2.47
N SER A 204 3.41 6.84 -3.50
CA SER A 204 3.58 8.07 -4.30
C SER A 204 3.35 9.37 -3.51
N LEU A 205 2.71 9.27 -2.33
CA LEU A 205 2.53 10.35 -1.37
C LEU A 205 3.62 10.37 -0.28
N THR A 206 4.69 9.60 -0.45
CA THR A 206 5.81 9.51 0.50
C THR A 206 7.12 9.92 -0.18
N ASP A 207 8.13 10.26 0.63
CA ASP A 207 9.48 10.60 0.16
C ASP A 207 10.29 9.36 -0.29
N ALA A 208 9.59 8.25 -0.57
CA ALA A 208 10.15 7.05 -1.17
C ALA A 208 10.21 7.12 -2.71
N SER A 209 9.53 8.12 -3.29
CA SER A 209 9.32 8.35 -4.72
C SER A 209 10.40 9.23 -5.33
#